data_AF-A0AAV0IY92-F1
#
_entry.id   AF-A0AAV0IY92-F1
#
_cell.length_a   1.000
_cell.length_b   1.000
_cell.length_c   1.000
_cell.angle_alpha   90.00
_cell.angle_beta   90.00
_cell.angle_gamma   90.00
#
_symmetry.space_group_name_H-M   'P 1'
#
loop_
_entity.id
_entity.type
_entity.pdbx_description
1 polymer ?
#
loop_
_entity_poly.entity_id
_entity_poly.type
_entity_poly.pdbx_seq_one_letter_code
_entity_poly.pdbx_strand_id
1 'polypeptide(L)'
;MSSSGGSISSPNPDHGTSSLLMQQQREKMVGFLAMSLEAISQTKSLDEVENTALQLAEHATDPVEKTVLKDLVSRLAEFKEVIPSSLSTIETSRGVESSVDQVKKDMEARLLHRKRQLSSLEIEVSRLGEEDMKLEAEIQQLSARKAVIVDQRTLQEKELDKANQEAAKELEELMKQCDESRQAVENRMRAKERLAQSNTSWKLFKDNLGW
;
A
#
# COMPACT_ATOMS: atom_id res chain seq x y z
N MET A 1 1.31 41.94 -116.13
CA MET A 1 -0.03 41.79 -115.52
C MET A 1 -0.06 40.45 -114.83
N SER A 2 -0.12 40.51 -113.51
CA SER A 2 -0.10 39.38 -112.59
C SER A 2 -1.45 38.68 -112.54
N SER A 3 -1.47 37.36 -112.37
CA SER A 3 -2.46 36.62 -111.56
C SER A 3 -2.03 35.16 -111.45
N SER A 4 -1.34 34.81 -110.36
CA SER A 4 -1.25 33.43 -109.88
C SER A 4 -2.34 33.23 -108.84
N GLY A 5 -3.29 32.35 -109.15
CA GLY A 5 -4.32 31.88 -108.23
C GLY A 5 -3.73 30.95 -107.18
N GLY A 6 -4.22 31.09 -105.95
CA GLY A 6 -3.80 30.30 -104.80
C GLY A 6 -4.39 28.89 -104.79
N SER A 7 -3.77 28.05 -103.96
CA SER A 7 -4.40 26.88 -103.36
C SER A 7 -4.10 26.92 -101.87
N ILE A 8 -5.14 27.17 -101.09
CA ILE A 8 -5.14 27.12 -99.64
C ILE A 8 -5.43 25.67 -99.27
N SER A 9 -4.40 24.95 -98.82
CA SER A 9 -4.58 23.66 -98.15
C SER A 9 -4.85 23.93 -96.68
N SER A 10 -6.08 23.70 -96.23
CA SER A 10 -6.44 23.66 -94.81
C SER A 10 -5.75 22.48 -94.12
N PRO A 11 -5.15 22.65 -92.94
CA PRO A 11 -4.63 21.54 -92.14
C PRO A 11 -5.76 20.87 -91.36
N ASN A 12 -5.87 19.55 -91.50
CA ASN A 12 -6.70 18.68 -90.66
C ASN A 12 -6.12 18.64 -89.23
N PRO A 13 -6.84 19.02 -88.16
CA PRO A 13 -6.27 19.08 -86.81
C PRO A 13 -6.94 18.09 -85.85
N ASP A 14 -6.89 16.77 -86.10
CA ASP A 14 -7.49 15.80 -85.16
C ASP A 14 -6.57 14.65 -84.70
N HIS A 15 -5.36 14.52 -85.25
CA HIS A 15 -4.43 13.45 -84.83
C HIS A 15 -3.30 13.91 -83.88
N GLY A 16 -2.96 15.20 -83.86
CA GLY A 16 -1.88 15.72 -82.99
C GLY A 16 -2.28 15.87 -81.51
N THR A 17 -3.53 16.23 -81.26
CA THR A 17 -4.04 16.57 -79.92
C THR A 17 -4.26 15.32 -79.04
N SER A 18 -4.68 14.21 -79.64
CA SER A 18 -4.89 12.92 -78.94
C SER A 18 -3.57 12.26 -78.52
N SER A 19 -2.52 12.38 -79.34
CA SER A 19 -1.19 11.85 -79.04
C SER A 19 -0.53 12.52 -77.82
N LEU A 20 -0.61 13.86 -77.75
CA LEU A 20 -0.07 14.64 -76.62
C LEU A 20 -0.80 14.34 -75.30
N LEU A 21 -2.12 14.18 -75.35
CA LEU A 21 -2.95 13.85 -74.19
C LEU A 21 -2.59 12.47 -73.61
N MET A 22 -2.42 11.46 -74.46
CA MET A 22 -2.03 10.12 -74.03
C MET A 22 -0.61 10.07 -73.45
N GLN A 23 0.29 10.92 -73.94
CA GLN A 23 1.63 11.05 -73.37
C GLN A 23 1.59 11.64 -71.95
N GLN A 24 0.75 12.65 -71.71
CA GLN A 24 0.54 13.19 -70.36
C GLN A 24 -0.07 12.16 -69.40
N GLN A 25 -1.02 11.34 -69.87
CA GLN A 25 -1.58 10.27 -69.04
C GLN A 25 -0.56 9.19 -68.69
N ARG A 26 0.36 8.85 -69.62
CA ARG A 26 1.48 7.95 -69.31
C ARG A 26 2.43 8.54 -68.28
N GLU A 27 2.77 9.82 -68.38
CA GLU A 27 3.62 10.48 -67.37
C GLU A 27 2.96 10.49 -65.99
N LYS A 28 1.65 10.78 -65.92
CA LYS A 28 0.87 10.67 -64.68
C LYS A 28 0.88 9.25 -64.12
N MET A 29 0.64 8.26 -64.97
CA MET A 29 0.66 6.84 -64.56
C MET A 29 2.04 6.43 -64.04
N VAL A 30 3.13 6.85 -64.70
CA VAL A 30 4.50 6.63 -64.21
C VAL A 30 4.71 7.27 -62.83
N GLY A 31 4.20 8.50 -62.63
CA GLY A 31 4.22 9.17 -61.34
C GLY A 31 3.49 8.39 -60.25
N PHE A 32 2.29 7.87 -60.54
CA PHE A 32 1.54 7.05 -59.60
C PHE A 32 2.23 5.70 -59.31
N LEU A 33 2.76 5.02 -60.33
CA LEU A 33 3.48 3.75 -60.17
C LEU A 33 4.79 3.89 -59.37
N ALA A 34 5.35 5.10 -59.28
CA ALA A 34 6.50 5.40 -58.43
C ALA A 34 6.12 5.56 -56.94
N MET A 35 4.84 5.74 -56.61
CA MET A 35 4.34 5.87 -55.25
C MET A 35 3.94 4.50 -54.66
N SER A 36 3.90 4.41 -53.32
CA SER A 36 3.29 3.27 -52.64
C SER A 36 1.77 3.35 -52.65
N LEU A 37 1.07 2.21 -52.57
CA LEU A 37 -0.39 2.19 -52.43
C LEU A 37 -0.90 2.96 -51.20
N GLU A 38 -0.12 2.96 -50.12
CA GLU A 38 -0.38 3.78 -48.93
C GLU A 38 -0.36 5.27 -49.28
N ALA A 39 0.70 5.75 -49.95
CA ALA A 39 0.83 7.15 -50.32
C ALA A 39 -0.29 7.59 -51.28
N ILE A 40 -0.64 6.75 -52.27
CA ILE A 40 -1.75 7.00 -53.20
C ILE A 40 -3.09 7.04 -52.46
N SER A 41 -3.30 6.15 -51.48
CA SER A 41 -4.51 6.14 -50.66
C SER A 41 -4.60 7.36 -49.74
N GLN A 42 -3.48 7.80 -49.16
CA GLN A 42 -3.42 8.98 -48.29
C GLN A 42 -3.65 10.29 -49.07
N THR A 43 -3.20 10.37 -50.32
CA THR A 43 -3.49 11.52 -51.20
C THR A 43 -4.88 11.45 -51.83
N LYS A 44 -5.67 10.39 -51.55
CA LYS A 44 -7.00 10.14 -52.15
C LYS A 44 -6.96 10.06 -53.68
N SER A 45 -5.85 9.60 -54.25
CA SER A 45 -5.62 9.60 -55.70
C SER A 45 -6.00 8.27 -56.38
N LEU A 46 -6.49 7.26 -55.65
CA LEU A 46 -6.83 5.94 -56.23
C LEU A 46 -7.87 6.02 -57.36
N ASP A 47 -8.83 6.93 -57.28
CA ASP A 47 -9.80 7.19 -58.36
C ASP A 47 -9.13 7.81 -59.60
N GLU A 48 -8.13 8.67 -59.40
CA GLU A 48 -7.35 9.26 -60.49
C GLU A 48 -6.45 8.23 -61.17
N VAL A 49 -5.86 7.30 -60.41
CA VAL A 49 -5.08 6.18 -60.95
C VAL A 49 -5.97 5.28 -61.80
N GLU A 50 -7.15 4.90 -61.31
CA GLU A 50 -8.10 4.06 -62.04
C GLU A 50 -8.56 4.72 -63.34
N ASN A 51 -8.94 6.00 -63.28
CA ASN A 51 -9.36 6.76 -64.45
C ASN A 51 -8.23 6.91 -65.49
N THR A 52 -6.99 7.11 -65.03
CA THR A 52 -5.82 7.18 -65.92
C THR A 52 -5.57 5.81 -66.60
N ALA A 53 -5.68 4.70 -65.85
CA ALA A 53 -5.53 3.35 -66.39
C ALA A 53 -6.61 3.00 -67.41
N LEU A 54 -7.87 3.36 -67.14
CA LEU A 54 -9.00 3.17 -68.06
C LEU A 54 -8.80 3.93 -69.37
N GLN A 55 -8.45 5.22 -69.29
CA GLN A 55 -8.21 6.06 -70.48
C GLN A 55 -7.07 5.51 -71.35
N LEU A 56 -5.98 5.04 -70.72
CA LEU A 56 -4.88 4.40 -71.43
C LEU A 56 -5.30 3.06 -72.07
N ALA A 57 -6.11 2.24 -71.37
CA ALA A 57 -6.56 0.94 -71.87
C ALA A 57 -7.50 1.06 -73.09
N GLU A 58 -8.31 2.12 -73.14
CA GLU A 58 -9.20 2.41 -74.27
C GLU A 58 -8.41 2.71 -75.56
N HIS A 59 -7.29 3.43 -75.44
CA HIS A 59 -6.48 3.91 -76.56
C HIS A 59 -5.25 3.04 -76.86
N ALA A 60 -5.00 1.99 -76.08
CA ALA A 60 -3.89 1.06 -76.29
C ALA A 60 -4.08 0.24 -77.59
N THR A 61 -3.11 0.36 -78.50
CA THR A 61 -3.05 -0.42 -79.74
C THR A 61 -2.40 -1.78 -79.55
N ASP A 62 -1.56 -1.94 -78.52
CA ASP A 62 -0.95 -3.21 -78.16
C ASP A 62 -1.92 -4.06 -77.29
N PRO A 63 -2.27 -5.28 -77.72
CA PRO A 63 -3.13 -6.17 -76.95
C PRO A 63 -2.59 -6.52 -75.56
N VAL A 64 -1.25 -6.58 -75.40
CA VAL A 64 -0.62 -6.90 -74.12
C VAL A 64 -0.76 -5.73 -73.14
N GLU A 65 -0.37 -4.51 -73.54
CA GLU A 65 -0.57 -3.29 -72.77
C GLU A 65 -2.04 -3.13 -72.32
N LYS A 66 -2.98 -3.34 -73.24
CA LYS A 66 -4.42 -3.26 -72.95
C LYS A 66 -4.87 -4.25 -71.88
N THR A 67 -4.33 -5.46 -71.89
CA THR A 67 -4.66 -6.50 -70.91
C THR A 67 -4.09 -6.12 -69.54
N VAL A 68 -2.83 -5.69 -69.49
CA VAL A 68 -2.16 -5.24 -68.25
C VAL A 68 -2.90 -4.07 -67.59
N LEU A 69 -3.36 -3.09 -68.36
CA LEU A 69 -4.10 -1.95 -67.83
C LEU A 69 -5.48 -2.33 -67.29
N LYS A 70 -6.19 -3.27 -67.93
CA LYS A 70 -7.47 -3.81 -67.41
C LYS A 70 -7.28 -4.61 -66.13
N ASP A 71 -6.21 -5.40 -66.06
CA ASP A 71 -5.84 -6.10 -64.83
C ASP A 71 -5.50 -5.13 -63.70
N LEU A 72 -4.82 -4.02 -64.01
CA LEU A 72 -4.52 -2.96 -63.04
C LEU A 72 -5.81 -2.33 -62.50
N VAL A 73 -6.77 -1.99 -63.36
CA VAL A 73 -8.09 -1.47 -62.95
C VAL A 73 -8.81 -2.45 -62.01
N SER A 74 -8.81 -3.74 -62.33
CA SER A 74 -9.43 -4.76 -61.48
C SER A 74 -8.79 -4.83 -60.09
N ARG A 75 -7.45 -4.74 -60.02
CA ARG A 75 -6.71 -4.71 -58.76
C ARG A 75 -6.90 -3.42 -57.97
N LEU A 76 -7.07 -2.27 -58.64
CA LEU A 76 -7.36 -1.01 -57.98
C LEU A 76 -8.69 -1.05 -57.23
N ALA A 77 -9.70 -1.76 -57.75
CA ALA A 77 -10.96 -1.97 -57.03
C ALA A 77 -10.74 -2.73 -55.71
N GLU A 78 -9.93 -3.79 -55.70
CA GLU A 78 -9.56 -4.52 -54.49
C GLU A 78 -8.78 -3.61 -53.51
N PHE A 79 -7.83 -2.82 -54.02
CA PHE A 79 -7.02 -1.93 -53.19
C PHE A 79 -7.83 -0.81 -52.54
N LYS A 80 -8.86 -0.27 -53.22
CA LYS A 80 -9.77 0.74 -52.66
C LYS A 80 -10.55 0.23 -51.46
N GLU A 81 -10.85 -1.06 -51.42
CA GLU A 81 -11.53 -1.68 -50.26
C GLU A 81 -10.54 -1.99 -49.14
N VAL A 82 -9.40 -2.60 -49.47
CA VAL A 82 -8.49 -3.17 -48.46
C VAL A 82 -7.54 -2.15 -47.84
N ILE A 83 -6.99 -1.21 -48.61
CA ILE A 83 -5.92 -0.32 -48.11
C ILE A 83 -6.41 0.65 -47.02
N PRO A 84 -7.55 1.36 -47.17
CA PRO A 84 -8.03 2.25 -46.12
C PRO A 84 -8.31 1.53 -44.80
N SER A 85 -8.91 0.34 -44.87
CA SER A 85 -9.21 -0.47 -43.68
C SER A 85 -7.93 -0.95 -42.97
N SER A 86 -6.92 -1.33 -43.76
CA SER A 86 -5.61 -1.74 -43.25
C SER A 86 -4.87 -0.59 -42.57
N LEU A 87 -4.86 0.61 -43.18
CA LEU A 87 -4.23 1.80 -42.58
C LEU A 87 -4.90 2.19 -41.26
N SER A 88 -6.24 2.19 -41.22
CA SER A 88 -6.98 2.45 -39.98
C SER A 88 -6.67 1.40 -38.89
N THR A 89 -6.52 0.13 -39.28
CA THR A 89 -6.14 -0.95 -38.35
C THR A 89 -4.71 -0.74 -37.80
N ILE A 90 -3.76 -0.32 -38.64
CA ILE A 90 -2.38 -0.03 -38.22
C ILE A 90 -2.35 1.15 -37.24
N GLU A 91 -3.05 2.25 -37.55
CA GLU A 91 -3.11 3.42 -36.68
C GLU A 91 -3.73 3.12 -35.32
N THR A 92 -4.86 2.41 -35.31
CA THR A 92 -5.52 1.99 -34.06
C THR A 92 -4.64 1.03 -33.26
N SER A 93 -3.99 0.07 -33.92
CA SER A 93 -3.07 -0.87 -33.27
C SER A 93 -1.88 -0.13 -32.64
N ARG A 94 -1.29 0.84 -33.34
CA ARG A 94 -0.19 1.67 -32.81
C ARG A 94 -0.63 2.48 -31.59
N GLY A 95 -1.86 3.01 -31.60
CA GLY A 95 -2.44 3.70 -30.45
C GLY A 95 -2.60 2.78 -29.24
N VAL A 96 -3.07 1.55 -29.47
CA VAL A 96 -3.20 0.53 -28.43
C VAL A 96 -1.83 0.14 -27.87
N GLU A 97 -0.83 -0.14 -28.73
CA GLU A 97 0.54 -0.47 -28.30
C GLU A 97 1.12 0.60 -27.39
N SER A 98 1.02 1.87 -27.78
CA SER A 98 1.51 2.99 -26.96
C SER A 98 0.79 3.07 -25.60
N SER A 99 -0.53 2.85 -25.58
CA SER A 99 -1.31 2.82 -24.35
C SER A 99 -0.90 1.66 -23.44
N VAL A 100 -0.69 0.47 -24.00
CA VAL A 100 -0.28 -0.73 -23.25
C VAL A 100 1.11 -0.53 -22.64
N ASP A 101 2.06 0.03 -23.39
CA ASP A 101 3.39 0.35 -22.88
C ASP A 101 3.34 1.33 -21.71
N GLN A 102 2.46 2.33 -21.77
CA GLN A 102 2.28 3.27 -20.68
C GLN A 102 1.70 2.60 -19.44
N VAL A 103 0.67 1.76 -19.60
CA VAL A 103 0.08 0.98 -18.51
C VAL A 103 1.11 0.05 -17.88
N LYS A 104 1.93 -0.62 -18.70
CA LYS A 104 3.00 -1.52 -18.23
C LYS A 104 4.00 -0.77 -17.33
N LYS A 105 4.51 0.38 -17.79
CA LYS A 105 5.44 1.21 -16.99
C LYS A 105 4.83 1.65 -15.66
N ASP A 106 3.57 2.07 -15.67
CA ASP A 106 2.85 2.47 -14.45
C ASP A 106 2.64 1.29 -13.49
N MET A 107 2.30 0.10 -14.01
CA MET A 107 2.22 -1.11 -13.20
C MET A 107 3.57 -1.51 -12.59
N GLU A 108 4.65 -1.46 -13.37
CA GLU A 108 6.01 -1.75 -12.89
C GLU A 108 6.45 -0.78 -11.78
N ALA A 109 6.18 0.52 -11.96
CA ALA A 109 6.47 1.54 -10.94
C ALA A 109 5.68 1.31 -9.64
N ARG A 110 4.38 1.00 -9.75
CA ARG A 110 3.52 0.67 -8.59
C ARG A 110 3.97 -0.60 -7.89
N LEU A 111 4.37 -1.64 -8.63
CA LEU A 111 4.90 -2.88 -8.06
C LEU A 111 6.21 -2.63 -7.30
N LEU A 112 7.14 -1.85 -7.88
CA LEU A 112 8.39 -1.51 -7.21
C LEU A 112 8.15 -0.68 -5.94
N HIS A 113 7.18 0.23 -5.96
CA HIS A 113 6.79 1.01 -4.78
C HIS A 113 6.22 0.10 -3.68
N ARG A 114 5.28 -0.79 -4.01
CA ARG A 114 4.70 -1.75 -3.06
C ARG A 114 5.74 -2.69 -2.46
N LYS A 115 6.70 -3.17 -3.25
CA LYS A 115 7.80 -4.01 -2.75
C LYS A 115 8.64 -3.29 -1.70
N ARG A 116 8.93 -2.00 -1.90
CA ARG A 116 9.64 -1.17 -0.90
C ARG A 116 8.83 -0.98 0.38
N GLN A 117 7.52 -0.73 0.26
CA GLN A 117 6.64 -0.62 1.43
C GLN A 117 6.58 -1.92 2.23
N LEU A 118 6.45 -3.07 1.54
CA LEU A 118 6.46 -4.38 2.20
C LEU A 118 7.76 -4.64 2.95
N SER A 119 8.92 -4.39 2.31
CA SER A 119 10.21 -4.55 2.98
C SER A 119 10.35 -3.65 4.21
N SER A 120 9.85 -2.41 4.14
CA SER A 120 9.84 -1.51 5.31
C SER A 120 8.96 -2.04 6.43
N LEU A 121 7.79 -2.62 6.11
CA LEU A 121 6.88 -3.19 7.10
C LEU A 121 7.47 -4.46 7.73
N GLU A 122 8.15 -5.31 6.95
CA GLU A 122 8.82 -6.52 7.46
C GLU A 122 9.91 -6.18 8.49
N ILE A 123 10.69 -5.13 8.24
CA ILE A 123 11.70 -4.62 9.19
C ILE A 123 11.03 -4.13 10.47
N GLU A 124 9.95 -3.35 10.35
CA GLU A 124 9.24 -2.79 11.51
C GLU A 124 8.57 -3.88 12.35
N VAL A 125 7.95 -4.88 11.71
CA VAL A 125 7.39 -6.05 12.39
C VAL A 125 8.47 -6.80 13.18
N SER A 126 9.66 -6.98 12.59
CA SER A 126 10.78 -7.62 13.28
C SER A 126 11.25 -6.82 14.50
N ARG A 127 11.39 -5.50 14.34
CA ARG A 127 11.76 -4.58 15.43
C ARG A 127 10.76 -4.64 16.59
N LEU A 128 9.47 -4.59 16.29
CA LEU A 128 8.40 -4.69 17.28
C LEU A 128 8.40 -6.05 17.97
N GLY A 129 8.67 -7.14 17.24
CA GLY A 129 8.80 -8.47 17.83
C GLY A 129 9.95 -8.56 18.85
N GLU A 130 11.10 -7.95 18.57
CA GLU A 130 12.21 -7.88 19.53
C GLU A 130 11.87 -7.06 20.79
N GLU A 131 11.13 -5.97 20.62
CA GLU A 131 10.68 -5.12 21.72
C GLU A 131 9.66 -5.85 22.61
N ASP A 132 8.71 -6.56 22.00
CA ASP A 132 7.73 -7.40 22.68
C ASP A 132 8.39 -8.48 23.54
N MET A 133 9.38 -9.20 22.99
CA MET A 133 10.12 -10.21 23.75
C MET A 133 10.89 -9.62 24.95
N LYS A 134 11.42 -8.40 24.82
CA LYS A 134 12.12 -7.72 25.94
C LYS A 134 11.15 -7.37 27.05
N LEU A 135 9.98 -6.83 26.70
CA LEU A 135 8.94 -6.48 27.66
C LEU A 135 8.40 -7.72 28.37
N GLU A 136 8.18 -8.81 27.64
CA GLU A 136 7.76 -10.08 28.24
C GLU A 136 8.79 -10.61 29.25
N ALA A 137 10.08 -10.53 28.93
CA ALA A 137 11.14 -10.91 29.88
C ALA A 137 11.13 -10.03 31.14
N GLU A 138 10.91 -8.73 31.01
CA GLU A 138 10.80 -7.81 32.14
C GLU A 138 9.57 -8.11 33.01
N ILE A 139 8.42 -8.37 32.38
CA ILE A 139 7.18 -8.77 33.08
C ILE A 139 7.40 -10.04 33.90
N GLN A 140 8.08 -11.04 33.35
CA GLN A 140 8.39 -12.28 34.06
C GLN A 140 9.31 -12.04 35.26
N GLN A 141 10.35 -11.22 35.10
CA GLN A 141 11.25 -10.87 36.21
C GLN A 141 10.51 -10.12 37.33
N LEU A 142 9.68 -9.14 36.98
CA LEU A 142 8.88 -8.38 37.95
C LEU A 142 7.88 -9.29 38.66
N SER A 143 7.25 -10.22 37.95
CA SER A 143 6.32 -11.19 38.51
C SER A 143 7.01 -12.12 39.52
N ALA A 144 8.19 -12.62 39.19
CA ALA A 144 8.99 -13.43 40.11
C ALA A 144 9.39 -12.63 41.36
N ARG A 145 9.84 -11.39 41.20
CA ARG A 145 10.20 -10.51 42.33
C ARG A 145 8.99 -10.22 43.22
N LYS A 146 7.82 -9.98 42.62
CA LYS A 146 6.56 -9.77 43.36
C LYS A 146 6.21 -10.99 44.22
N ALA A 147 6.35 -12.20 43.69
CA ALA A 147 6.08 -13.42 44.44
C ALA A 147 6.97 -13.52 45.70
N VAL A 148 8.27 -13.28 45.56
CA VAL A 148 9.21 -13.27 46.70
C VAL A 148 8.81 -12.26 47.78
N ILE A 149 8.44 -11.04 47.39
CA ILE A 149 8.02 -10.00 48.34
C ILE A 149 6.73 -10.40 49.06
N VAL A 150 5.78 -11.01 48.35
CA VAL A 150 4.52 -11.47 48.96
C VAL A 150 4.78 -12.57 49.97
N ASP A 151 5.66 -13.52 49.67
CA ASP A 151 6.03 -14.59 50.60
C ASP A 151 6.72 -14.03 51.86
N GLN A 152 7.65 -13.10 51.69
CA GLN A 152 8.32 -12.41 52.80
C GLN A 152 7.33 -11.63 53.67
N ARG A 153 6.41 -10.88 53.05
CA ARG A 153 5.37 -10.14 53.79
C ARG A 153 4.50 -11.09 54.60
N THR A 154 4.07 -12.19 54.00
CA THR A 154 3.24 -13.20 54.66
C THR A 154 3.96 -13.85 55.85
N LEU A 155 5.28 -14.06 55.76
CA LEU A 155 6.08 -14.55 56.88
C LEU A 155 6.15 -13.51 58.01
N GLN A 156 6.44 -12.26 57.68
CA GLN A 156 6.53 -11.17 58.65
C GLN A 156 5.19 -10.89 59.35
N GLU A 157 4.06 -11.00 58.63
CA GLU A 157 2.71 -10.89 59.20
C GLU A 157 2.50 -11.97 60.29
N LYS A 158 2.93 -13.21 60.05
CA LYS A 158 2.84 -14.29 61.05
C LYS A 158 3.73 -14.05 62.27
N GLU A 159 4.94 -13.55 62.06
CA GLU A 159 5.86 -13.21 63.16
C GLU A 159 5.29 -12.08 64.02
N LEU A 160 4.71 -11.06 63.39
CA LEU A 160 4.05 -9.95 64.06
C LEU A 160 2.84 -10.43 64.89
N ASP A 161 1.98 -11.28 64.31
CA ASP A 161 0.84 -11.85 65.03
C ASP A 161 1.27 -12.65 66.25
N LYS A 162 2.34 -13.45 66.13
CA LYS A 162 2.90 -14.20 67.26
C LYS A 162 3.42 -13.26 68.34
N ALA A 163 4.21 -12.26 67.98
CA ALA A 163 4.76 -11.29 68.94
C ALA A 163 3.65 -10.52 69.66
N ASN A 164 2.58 -10.13 68.95
CA ASN A 164 1.42 -9.47 69.53
C ASN A 164 0.69 -10.37 70.54
N GLN A 165 0.55 -11.67 70.24
CA GLN A 165 -0.05 -12.63 71.18
C GLN A 165 0.81 -12.84 72.43
N GLU A 166 2.14 -12.88 72.28
CA GLU A 166 3.07 -13.01 73.41
C GLU A 166 3.04 -11.75 74.30
N ALA A 167 3.13 -10.56 73.70
CA ALA A 167 3.04 -9.30 74.43
C ALA A 167 1.70 -9.13 75.18
N ALA A 168 0.58 -9.58 74.59
CA ALA A 168 -0.72 -9.56 75.25
C ALA A 168 -0.75 -10.44 76.51
N LYS A 169 -0.15 -11.63 76.46
CA LYS A 169 -0.05 -12.54 77.62
C LYS A 169 0.83 -11.96 78.72
N GLU A 170 1.97 -11.36 78.36
CA GLU A 170 2.86 -10.70 79.32
C GLU A 170 2.18 -9.52 80.02
N LEU A 171 1.39 -8.74 79.27
CA LEU A 171 0.60 -7.64 79.83
C LEU A 171 -0.46 -8.14 80.81
N GLU A 172 -1.17 -9.21 80.48
CA GLU A 172 -2.18 -9.83 81.35
C GLU A 172 -1.56 -10.32 82.68
N GLU A 173 -0.42 -11.01 82.60
CA GLU A 173 0.31 -11.47 83.78
C GLU A 173 0.84 -10.30 84.62
N LEU A 174 1.34 -9.24 83.99
CA LEU A 174 1.76 -8.03 84.68
C LEU A 174 0.60 -7.36 85.43
N MET A 175 -0.58 -7.26 84.80
CA MET A 175 -1.78 -6.71 85.43
C MET A 175 -2.18 -7.51 86.67
N LYS A 176 -2.17 -8.84 86.57
CA LYS A 176 -2.44 -9.74 87.69
C LYS A 176 -1.46 -9.52 88.84
N GLN A 177 -0.16 -9.42 88.57
CA GLN A 177 0.86 -9.15 89.59
C GLN A 177 0.68 -7.76 90.24
N CYS A 178 0.29 -6.74 89.47
CA CYS A 178 -0.03 -5.42 90.01
C CYS A 178 -1.21 -5.48 90.99
N ASP A 179 -2.25 -6.25 90.68
CA ASP A 179 -3.41 -6.44 91.55
C ASP A 179 -3.05 -7.21 92.83
N GLU A 180 -2.28 -8.28 92.70
CA GLU A 180 -1.76 -9.05 93.85
C GLU A 180 -0.91 -8.17 94.79
N SER A 181 -0.02 -7.34 94.21
CA SER A 181 0.80 -6.39 94.96
C SER A 181 -0.04 -5.34 95.68
N ARG A 182 -1.05 -4.77 95.00
CA ARG A 182 -2.01 -3.83 95.59
C ARG A 182 -2.73 -4.46 96.78
N GLN A 183 -3.22 -5.69 96.63
CA GLN A 183 -3.90 -6.42 97.70
C GLN A 183 -2.96 -6.73 98.87
N ALA A 184 -1.71 -7.12 98.61
CA ALA A 184 -0.70 -7.36 99.64
C ALA A 184 -0.39 -6.09 100.44
N VAL A 185 -0.27 -4.94 99.77
CA VAL A 185 -0.07 -3.64 100.42
C VAL A 185 -1.26 -3.29 101.32
N GLU A 186 -2.49 -3.46 100.83
CA GLU A 186 -3.70 -3.20 101.61
C GLU A 186 -3.80 -4.11 102.84
N ASN A 187 -3.56 -5.41 102.68
CA ASN A 187 -3.55 -6.38 103.77
C ASN A 187 -2.49 -6.06 104.82
N ARG A 188 -1.28 -5.65 104.39
CA ARG A 188 -0.22 -5.21 105.29
C ARG A 188 -0.62 -3.99 106.11
N MET A 189 -1.31 -3.01 105.50
CA MET A 189 -1.81 -1.83 106.21
C MET A 189 -2.84 -2.20 107.28
N ARG A 190 -3.84 -3.00 106.91
CA ARG A 190 -4.86 -3.51 107.86
C ARG A 190 -4.20 -4.29 109.02
N ALA A 191 -3.19 -5.10 108.75
CA ALA A 191 -2.47 -5.85 109.79
C ALA A 191 -1.69 -4.91 110.73
N LYS A 192 -1.02 -3.88 110.20
CA LYS A 192 -0.34 -2.86 111.01
C LYS A 192 -1.32 -2.09 111.91
N GLU A 193 -2.50 -1.74 111.40
CA GLU A 193 -3.55 -1.08 112.18
C GLU A 193 -4.04 -1.95 113.34
N ARG A 194 -4.35 -3.23 113.08
CA ARG A 194 -4.74 -4.18 114.14
C ARG A 194 -3.64 -4.35 115.18
N LEU A 195 -2.39 -4.48 114.75
CA LEU A 195 -1.25 -4.60 115.65
C LEU A 195 -1.08 -3.36 116.54
N ALA A 196 -1.25 -2.16 115.98
CA ALA A 196 -1.24 -0.91 116.74
C ALA A 196 -2.38 -0.87 117.77
N GLN A 197 -3.61 -1.26 117.40
CA GLN A 197 -4.76 -1.34 118.30
C GLN A 197 -4.54 -2.34 119.45
N SER A 198 -4.03 -3.53 119.15
CA SER A 198 -3.69 -4.54 120.16
C SER A 198 -2.61 -4.04 121.10
N ASN A 199 -1.57 -3.37 120.59
CA ASN A 199 -0.51 -2.79 121.42
C ASN A 199 -1.06 -1.71 122.36
N THR A 200 -1.97 -0.85 121.90
CA THR A 200 -2.65 0.14 122.75
C THR A 200 -3.49 -0.54 123.83
N SER A 201 -4.27 -1.55 123.46
CA SER A 201 -5.10 -2.32 124.40
C SER A 201 -4.25 -3.03 125.47
N TRP A 202 -3.12 -3.61 125.07
CA TRP A 202 -2.16 -4.24 125.99
C TRP A 202 -1.55 -3.24 126.96
N LYS A 203 -1.18 -2.04 126.48
CA LYS A 203 -0.68 -0.97 127.36
C LYS A 203 -1.72 -0.61 128.42
N LEU A 204 -2.97 -0.32 128.01
CA LEU A 204 -4.07 -0.02 128.94
C LEU A 204 -4.33 -1.13 129.94
N PHE A 205 -4.26 -2.39 129.50
CA PHE A 205 -4.41 -3.55 130.40
C PHE A 205 -3.31 -3.60 131.47
N LYS A 206 -2.05 -3.39 131.09
CA LYS A 206 -0.94 -3.33 132.05
C LYS A 206 -1.12 -2.20 133.05
N ASP A 207 -1.49 -1.00 132.56
CA ASP A 207 -1.72 0.17 133.41
C ASP A 207 -2.82 -0.11 134.46
N ASN A 208 -3.90 -0.82 134.07
CA ASN A 208 -4.99 -1.21 134.97
C ASN A 208 -4.61 -2.28 136.02
N LEU A 209 -3.58 -3.09 135.77
CA LEU A 209 -3.06 -4.09 136.72
C LEU A 209 -2.09 -3.50 137.76
N GLY A 210 -1.76 -2.21 137.66
CA GLY A 210 -0.82 -1.53 138.56
C GLY A 210 0.65 -1.89 138.32
N TRP A 211 1.00 -2.25 137.09
CA TRP A 211 2.37 -2.53 136.64
C TRP A 211 2.98 -1.35 135.90
#